data_AF-A0A5C7EE60-F1
#
_entry.id   AF-A0A5C7EE60-F1
#
_cell.length_a   1.000
_cell.length_b   1.000
_cell.length_c   1.000
_cell.angle_alpha   90.00
_cell.angle_beta   90.00
_cell.angle_gamma   90.00
#
_symmetry.space_group_name_H-M   'P 1'
#
loop_
_entity.id
_entity.type
_entity.pdbx_description
1 polymer ?
#
loop_
_entity_poly.entity_id
_entity_poly.type
_entity_poly.pdbx_seq_one_letter_code
_entity_poly.pdbx_strand_id
1 'polypeptide(L)'
;MQPGSNKIDAALLGKIVLARFLELPLRRFDRFVARVESCDGFSALAPWVAAARIKGAQVATGTADIAPHPVALSLGEVREAGGRLEFVYHREAFAREYLFDEAGLHRLRSRQALPQELARILHRLRLINSRNRLTHALMQALLEAQAPYLRSGEPMSLVPLTQVQMSERLRAQPGLSVVADAGRISRLVRELTIRLPNAKTIPLIGLFPRPRQVHCYFVDYVIKKEKTWIAEGVLEGPLSDEAIAEILAREYGLHLLRRTVADIRHHLAIPDCRRRRHRMNYLTATEGFSPLVPLTPQTLRTVVPAHPGVYEIRAAAATYTESHPLEKNALAPEPHGVVYIGSAGDLRKRLGDHLRGNSGNALLYRYIVEGAARVRFRVLSDGWRWVERELYRVFCETFGAPPLCNRMSP
;
A
#
# COMPACT_ATOMS: atom_id res chain seq x y z
N MET A 1 29.20 21.07 -37.01
CA MET A 1 28.20 20.54 -36.06
C MET A 1 28.90 19.57 -35.12
N GLN A 2 29.21 20.00 -33.88
CA GLN A 2 29.76 19.09 -32.86
C GLN A 2 28.60 18.41 -32.11
N PRO A 3 28.65 17.08 -31.89
CA PRO A 3 27.69 16.41 -31.04
C PRO A 3 28.07 16.64 -29.57
N GLY A 4 27.31 17.46 -28.86
CA GLY A 4 27.47 17.65 -27.42
C GLY A 4 27.07 16.39 -26.66
N SER A 5 28.04 15.55 -26.30
CA SER A 5 27.80 14.48 -25.32
C SER A 5 27.64 15.15 -23.94
N ASN A 6 26.40 15.34 -23.49
CA ASN A 6 26.11 15.72 -22.10
C ASN A 6 26.61 14.60 -21.18
N LYS A 7 27.86 14.71 -20.71
CA LYS A 7 28.41 13.82 -19.68
C LYS A 7 27.60 14.04 -18.40
N ILE A 8 26.82 13.04 -18.00
CA ILE A 8 26.08 13.04 -16.75
C ILE A 8 27.09 13.16 -15.60
N ASP A 9 26.89 14.16 -14.73
CA ASP A 9 27.69 14.36 -13.52
C ASP A 9 27.74 13.08 -12.65
N ALA A 10 28.92 12.76 -12.11
CA ALA A 10 29.16 11.55 -11.34
C ALA A 10 28.30 11.49 -10.07
N ALA A 11 28.02 12.63 -9.43
CA ALA A 11 27.15 12.67 -8.26
C ALA A 11 25.68 12.36 -8.64
N LEU A 12 25.22 12.90 -9.78
CA LEU A 12 23.90 12.57 -10.32
C LEU A 12 23.79 11.08 -10.70
N LEU A 13 24.82 10.52 -11.34
CA LEU A 13 24.88 9.10 -11.66
C LEU A 13 24.79 8.23 -10.39
N GLY A 14 25.52 8.59 -9.34
CA GLY A 14 25.47 7.90 -8.04
C GLY A 14 24.06 7.91 -7.42
N LYS A 15 23.36 9.05 -7.48
CA LYS A 15 21.96 9.15 -7.03
C LYS A 15 21.02 8.24 -7.83
N ILE A 16 21.19 8.17 -9.14
CA ILE A 16 20.38 7.31 -10.03
C ILE A 16 20.64 5.83 -9.75
N VAL A 17 21.91 5.44 -9.56
CA VAL A 17 22.28 4.05 -9.24
C VAL A 17 21.66 3.62 -7.91
N LEU A 18 21.81 4.43 -6.85
CA LEU A 18 21.21 4.13 -5.55
C LEU A 18 19.68 4.06 -5.65
N ALA A 19 19.06 5.00 -6.36
CA ALA A 19 17.61 5.00 -6.58
C ALA A 19 17.10 3.69 -7.18
N ARG A 20 17.72 3.23 -8.28
CA ARG A 20 17.38 1.94 -8.91
C ARG A 20 17.64 0.76 -7.99
N PHE A 21 18.68 0.86 -7.17
CA PHE A 21 19.05 -0.19 -6.22
C PHE A 21 18.03 -0.33 -5.07
N LEU A 22 17.48 0.78 -4.57
CA LEU A 22 16.41 0.79 -3.56
C LEU A 22 15.14 0.10 -4.07
N GLU A 23 14.85 0.20 -5.36
CA GLU A 23 13.67 -0.39 -5.99
C GLU A 23 13.81 -1.90 -6.29
N LEU A 24 14.97 -2.52 -6.07
CA LEU A 24 15.13 -3.94 -6.40
C LEU A 24 14.16 -4.80 -5.57
N PRO A 25 13.38 -5.70 -6.21
CA PRO A 25 12.56 -6.66 -5.48
C PRO A 25 13.40 -7.55 -4.57
N LEU A 26 12.84 -7.99 -3.44
CA LEU A 26 13.56 -8.77 -2.41
C LEU A 26 14.30 -9.99 -2.98
N ARG A 27 13.68 -10.74 -3.90
CA ARG A 27 14.32 -11.92 -4.55
C ARG A 27 15.53 -11.55 -5.42
N ARG A 28 15.52 -10.37 -6.03
CA ARG A 28 16.67 -9.89 -6.84
C ARG A 28 17.75 -9.33 -5.94
N PHE A 29 17.38 -8.62 -4.88
CA PHE A 29 18.32 -8.09 -3.91
C PHE A 29 19.05 -9.20 -3.16
N ASP A 30 18.33 -10.22 -2.68
CA ASP A 30 18.92 -11.38 -2.00
C ASP A 30 19.95 -12.12 -2.87
N ARG A 31 19.59 -12.43 -4.13
CA ARG A 31 20.53 -13.01 -5.11
C ARG A 31 21.71 -12.09 -5.43
N PHE A 32 21.50 -10.78 -5.39
CA PHE A 32 22.57 -9.81 -5.61
C PHE A 32 23.58 -9.87 -4.46
N VAL A 33 23.12 -9.88 -3.21
CA VAL A 33 23.98 -10.01 -2.03
C VAL A 33 24.76 -11.32 -2.09
N ALA A 34 24.08 -12.45 -2.30
CA ALA A 34 24.73 -13.76 -2.40
C ALA A 34 25.81 -13.81 -3.49
N ARG A 35 25.54 -13.23 -4.66
CA ARG A 35 26.51 -13.15 -5.76
C ARG A 35 27.73 -12.28 -5.44
N VAL A 36 27.53 -11.18 -4.70
CA VAL A 36 28.63 -10.31 -4.29
C VAL A 36 29.48 -11.02 -3.25
N GLU A 37 28.89 -11.71 -2.28
CA GLU A 37 29.63 -12.45 -1.25
C GLU A 37 30.33 -13.70 -1.81
N SER A 38 29.81 -14.31 -2.87
CA SER A 38 30.39 -15.52 -3.48
C SER A 38 31.52 -15.24 -4.49
N CYS A 39 31.92 -13.99 -4.71
CA CYS A 39 32.94 -13.66 -5.70
C CYS A 39 34.34 -13.58 -5.09
N ASP A 40 35.37 -13.98 -5.83
CA ASP A 40 36.76 -13.99 -5.34
C ASP A 40 37.22 -12.61 -4.88
N GLY A 41 36.75 -11.56 -5.54
CA GLY A 41 37.06 -10.18 -5.16
C GLY A 41 36.47 -9.76 -3.81
N PHE A 42 35.41 -10.40 -3.32
CA PHE A 42 34.93 -10.19 -1.95
C PHE A 42 35.88 -10.84 -0.94
N SER A 43 36.31 -12.08 -1.19
CA SER A 43 37.32 -12.75 -0.37
C SER A 43 38.64 -11.98 -0.34
N ALA A 44 39.05 -11.39 -1.47
CA ALA A 44 40.24 -10.53 -1.55
C ALA A 44 40.13 -9.24 -0.73
N LEU A 45 38.91 -8.80 -0.39
CA LEU A 45 38.67 -7.62 0.45
C LEU A 45 38.60 -7.94 1.94
N ALA A 46 38.67 -9.20 2.36
CA ALA A 46 38.59 -9.62 3.76
C ALA A 46 39.51 -8.84 4.74
N PRO A 47 40.73 -8.40 4.36
CA PRO A 47 41.56 -7.58 5.27
C PRO A 47 40.99 -6.20 5.60
N TRP A 48 40.08 -5.67 4.77
CA TRP A 48 39.53 -4.31 4.91
C TRP A 48 38.02 -4.27 5.07
N VAL A 49 37.35 -5.40 4.88
CA VAL A 49 35.89 -5.49 4.89
C VAL A 49 35.46 -6.68 5.73
N ALA A 50 34.64 -6.41 6.74
CA ALA A 50 34.00 -7.44 7.55
C ALA A 50 32.49 -7.48 7.27
N ALA A 51 31.96 -8.66 6.97
CA ALA A 51 30.52 -8.88 6.96
C ALA A 51 30.01 -9.00 8.39
N ALA A 52 29.00 -8.20 8.72
CA ALA A 52 28.35 -8.12 10.01
C ALA A 52 26.83 -8.02 9.81
N ARG A 53 26.11 -7.86 10.92
CA ARG A 53 24.69 -7.56 10.92
C ARG A 53 24.47 -6.14 11.43
N ILE A 54 23.48 -5.45 10.89
CA ILE A 54 23.05 -4.16 11.43
C ILE A 54 22.76 -4.31 12.91
N LYS A 55 23.34 -3.42 13.72
CA LYS A 55 23.15 -3.38 15.17
C LYS A 55 21.66 -3.36 15.52
N GLY A 56 21.21 -4.32 16.33
CA GLY A 56 19.81 -4.44 16.76
C GLY A 56 18.88 -5.14 15.77
N ALA A 57 19.36 -5.51 14.57
CA ALA A 57 18.56 -6.30 13.64
C ALA A 57 18.50 -7.78 14.08
N GLN A 58 17.30 -8.36 14.05
CA GLN A 58 17.06 -9.78 14.30
C GLN A 58 16.77 -10.50 12.98
N VAL A 59 17.26 -11.73 12.84
CA VAL A 59 17.01 -12.56 11.65
C VAL A 59 16.44 -13.89 12.12
N ALA A 60 15.40 -14.37 11.45
CA ALA A 60 14.80 -15.66 11.76
C ALA A 60 15.85 -16.77 11.60
N THR A 61 16.15 -17.47 12.70
CA THR A 61 16.91 -18.72 12.68
C THR A 61 16.03 -19.82 12.09
N GLY A 62 16.58 -20.58 11.13
CA GLY A 62 15.79 -21.45 10.27
C GLY A 62 14.97 -22.51 11.01
N THR A 63 13.65 -22.33 10.99
CA THR A 63 12.68 -23.43 10.86
C THR A 63 11.84 -23.12 9.63
N ALA A 64 12.41 -23.45 8.47
CA ALA A 64 11.66 -23.56 7.23
C ALA A 64 10.86 -24.86 7.29
N ASP A 65 9.86 -24.93 8.17
CA ASP A 65 8.92 -26.06 8.20
C ASP A 65 7.50 -25.57 7.91
N ILE A 66 7.04 -26.02 6.74
CA ILE A 66 5.66 -26.30 6.36
C ILE A 66 4.76 -25.06 6.18
N ALA A 67 4.88 -24.44 5.01
CA ALA A 67 3.71 -23.86 4.33
C ALA A 67 3.73 -24.29 2.85
N PRO A 68 2.73 -25.06 2.36
CA PRO A 68 2.76 -25.73 1.05
C PRO A 68 2.41 -24.83 -0.15
N HIS A 69 2.67 -23.52 -0.07
CA HIS A 69 2.42 -22.60 -1.17
C HIS A 69 3.58 -21.62 -1.35
N PRO A 70 3.88 -21.16 -2.58
CA PRO A 70 4.92 -20.19 -2.84
C PRO A 70 4.49 -18.81 -2.29
N VAL A 71 4.63 -18.63 -0.97
CA VAL A 71 4.35 -17.36 -0.30
C VAL A 71 5.26 -16.30 -0.91
N ALA A 72 4.67 -15.17 -1.31
CA ALA A 72 5.41 -14.03 -1.80
C ALA A 72 6.51 -13.68 -0.79
N LEU A 73 7.75 -13.54 -1.26
CA LEU A 73 8.89 -13.26 -0.38
C LEU A 73 8.65 -11.90 0.32
N SER A 74 8.47 -11.92 1.64
CA SER A 74 8.36 -10.72 2.47
C SER A 74 9.70 -10.37 3.11
N LEU A 75 9.86 -9.10 3.51
CA LEU A 75 11.07 -8.57 4.12
C LEU A 75 11.37 -9.23 5.47
N GLY A 76 10.31 -9.49 6.22
CA GLY A 76 10.35 -9.98 7.59
C GLY A 76 8.96 -9.94 8.20
N GLU A 77 8.93 -10.13 9.51
CA GLU A 77 7.71 -10.13 10.29
C GLU A 77 7.83 -9.25 11.53
N VAL A 78 6.69 -8.70 11.94
CA VAL A 78 6.53 -8.01 13.21
C VAL A 78 6.17 -9.05 14.26
N ARG A 79 6.90 -9.05 15.38
CA ARG A 79 6.62 -9.85 16.57
C ARG A 79 6.40 -8.94 17.76
N GLU A 80 5.65 -9.43 18.73
CA GLU A 80 5.52 -8.78 20.03
C GLU A 80 6.30 -9.60 21.06
N ALA A 81 7.27 -8.95 21.71
CA ALA A 81 8.10 -9.54 22.75
C ALA A 81 8.20 -8.55 23.91
N GLY A 82 7.81 -8.96 25.12
CA GLY A 82 7.87 -8.11 26.31
C GLY A 82 7.09 -6.79 26.19
N GLY A 83 5.95 -6.80 25.48
CA GLY A 83 5.12 -5.61 25.23
C GLY A 83 5.69 -4.62 24.20
N ARG A 84 6.84 -4.94 23.60
CA ARG A 84 7.46 -4.15 22.53
C ARG A 84 7.30 -4.87 21.20
N LEU A 85 7.09 -4.08 20.14
CA LEU A 85 7.11 -4.59 18.79
C LEU A 85 8.56 -4.67 18.31
N GLU A 86 8.91 -5.83 17.76
CA GLU A 86 10.21 -6.11 17.18
C GLU A 86 10.04 -6.55 15.73
N PHE A 87 11.02 -6.25 14.88
CA PHE A 87 11.01 -6.70 13.50
C PHE A 87 12.11 -7.74 13.27
N VAL A 88 11.69 -8.92 12.81
CA VAL A 88 12.56 -10.05 12.49
C VAL A 88 12.65 -10.21 10.98
N TYR A 89 13.84 -10.03 10.42
CA TYR A 89 14.08 -10.24 9.00
C TYR A 89 14.02 -11.73 8.65
N HIS A 90 13.42 -12.05 7.51
CA HIS A 90 13.34 -13.45 7.05
C HIS A 90 14.65 -13.96 6.44
N ARG A 91 15.56 -13.08 6.02
CA ARG A 91 16.85 -13.45 5.42
C ARG A 91 17.95 -12.55 5.95
N GLU A 92 19.11 -13.16 6.14
CA GLU A 92 20.32 -12.48 6.60
C GLU A 92 20.74 -11.36 5.64
N ALA A 93 20.56 -11.53 4.33
CA ALA A 93 20.86 -10.52 3.32
C ALA A 93 20.15 -9.17 3.55
N PHE A 94 18.98 -9.16 4.20
CA PHE A 94 18.20 -7.95 4.48
C PHE A 94 18.66 -7.21 5.75
N ALA A 95 19.38 -7.89 6.62
CA ALA A 95 19.98 -7.35 7.85
C ALA A 95 21.51 -7.21 7.74
N ARG A 96 22.10 -7.60 6.60
CA ARG A 96 23.55 -7.59 6.37
C ARG A 96 24.11 -6.16 6.35
N GLU A 97 25.27 -6.00 6.96
CA GLU A 97 26.07 -4.77 6.96
C GLU A 97 27.53 -5.12 6.71
N TYR A 98 28.22 -4.31 5.91
CA TYR A 98 29.65 -4.44 5.67
C TYR A 98 30.40 -3.31 6.37
N LEU A 99 31.30 -3.66 7.28
CA LEU A 99 32.14 -2.71 7.99
C LEU A 99 33.42 -2.50 7.18
N PHE A 100 33.80 -1.24 6.95
CA PHE A 100 34.96 -0.88 6.14
C PHE A 100 36.06 -0.29 7.03
N ASP A 101 37.28 -0.82 6.91
CA ASP A 101 38.48 -0.11 7.34
C ASP A 101 38.75 1.03 6.33
N GLU A 102 38.12 2.18 6.55
CA GLU A 102 38.27 3.34 5.66
C GLU A 102 39.72 3.85 5.63
N ALA A 103 40.51 3.68 6.69
CA ALA A 103 41.92 4.09 6.70
C ALA A 103 42.77 3.17 5.81
N GLY A 104 42.60 1.85 5.92
CA GLY A 104 43.24 0.88 5.04
C GLY A 104 42.85 1.04 3.58
N LEU A 105 41.55 1.21 3.30
CA LEU A 105 41.05 1.43 1.94
C LEU A 105 41.55 2.74 1.34
N HIS A 106 41.66 3.80 2.14
CA HIS A 106 42.23 5.07 1.70
C HIS A 106 43.69 4.89 1.28
N ARG A 107 44.52 4.23 2.11
CA ARG A 107 45.92 3.94 1.79
C ARG A 107 46.07 3.15 0.49
N LEU A 108 45.22 2.14 0.27
CA LEU A 108 45.24 1.33 -0.95
C LEU A 108 44.89 2.15 -2.20
N ARG A 109 43.91 3.06 -2.11
CA ARG A 109 43.52 3.97 -3.19
C ARG A 109 44.63 4.99 -3.50
N SER A 110 45.23 5.60 -2.47
CA SER A 110 46.30 6.59 -2.64
C SER A 110 47.54 6.00 -3.32
N ARG A 111 47.81 4.70 -3.13
CA ARG A 111 48.91 3.98 -3.79
C ARG A 111 48.58 3.50 -5.22
N GLN A 112 47.41 3.85 -5.76
CA GLN A 112 46.84 3.32 -7.02
C GLN A 112 46.81 1.78 -7.08
N ALA A 113 46.87 1.12 -5.93
CA ALA A 113 47.00 -0.32 -5.82
C ALA A 113 45.65 -1.05 -5.74
N LEU A 114 44.52 -0.32 -5.83
CA LEU A 114 43.18 -0.90 -5.83
C LEU A 114 42.76 -1.24 -7.27
N PRO A 115 42.67 -2.53 -7.65
CA PRO A 115 42.14 -2.94 -8.93
C PRO A 115 40.71 -2.42 -9.13
N GLN A 116 40.38 -2.08 -10.38
CA GLN A 116 39.05 -1.54 -10.71
C GLN A 116 37.92 -2.50 -10.32
N GLU A 117 38.16 -3.82 -10.39
CA GLU A 117 37.20 -4.84 -9.99
C GLU A 117 36.88 -4.79 -8.49
N LEU A 118 37.89 -4.66 -7.64
CA LEU A 118 37.72 -4.50 -6.20
C LEU A 118 37.00 -3.19 -5.86
N ALA A 119 37.31 -2.11 -6.57
CA ALA A 119 36.58 -0.84 -6.43
C ALA A 119 35.09 -0.98 -6.76
N ARG A 120 34.73 -1.76 -7.79
CA ARG A 120 33.32 -2.06 -8.13
C ARG A 120 32.64 -2.87 -7.04
N ILE A 121 33.32 -3.84 -6.44
CA ILE A 121 32.78 -4.64 -5.34
C ILE A 121 32.51 -3.75 -4.12
N LEU A 122 33.49 -2.94 -3.71
CA LEU A 122 33.31 -1.96 -2.62
C LEU A 122 32.10 -1.05 -2.85
N HIS A 123 31.90 -0.58 -4.08
CA HIS A 123 30.72 0.22 -4.41
C HIS A 123 29.41 -0.57 -4.21
N ARG A 124 29.34 -1.82 -4.66
CA ARG A 124 28.18 -2.69 -4.46
C ARG A 124 27.88 -2.93 -2.97
N LEU A 125 28.90 -3.17 -2.16
CA LEU A 125 28.76 -3.34 -0.71
C LEU A 125 28.21 -2.06 -0.04
N ARG A 126 28.67 -0.88 -0.46
CA ARG A 126 28.14 0.41 0.00
C ARG A 126 26.68 0.64 -0.39
N LEU A 127 26.26 0.16 -1.56
CA LEU A 127 24.83 0.18 -1.96
C LEU A 127 23.99 -0.74 -1.08
N ILE A 128 24.48 -1.94 -0.76
CA ILE A 128 23.83 -2.88 0.16
C ILE A 128 23.66 -2.24 1.54
N ASN A 129 24.73 -1.69 2.12
CA ASN A 129 24.66 -0.97 3.39
C ASN A 129 23.65 0.18 3.34
N SER A 130 23.70 0.99 2.28
CA SER A 130 22.81 2.15 2.15
C SER A 130 21.34 1.74 2.16
N ARG A 131 21.01 0.67 1.42
CA ARG A 131 19.65 0.11 1.39
C ARG A 131 19.25 -0.50 2.73
N ASN A 132 20.09 -1.36 3.31
CA ASN A 132 19.73 -2.09 4.53
C ASN A 132 19.64 -1.15 5.74
N ARG A 133 20.55 -0.18 5.88
CA ARG A 133 20.49 0.84 6.95
C ARG A 133 19.23 1.70 6.84
N LEU A 134 18.89 2.18 5.64
CA LEU A 134 17.65 2.93 5.42
C LEU A 134 16.42 2.08 5.71
N THR A 135 16.41 0.82 5.27
CA THR A 135 15.31 -0.12 5.54
C THR A 135 15.15 -0.37 7.03
N HIS A 136 16.25 -0.59 7.75
CA HIS A 136 16.22 -0.83 9.19
C HIS A 136 15.73 0.38 9.97
N ALA A 137 16.29 1.57 9.71
CA ALA A 137 15.85 2.79 10.36
C ALA A 137 14.37 3.09 10.09
N LEU A 138 13.92 2.90 8.84
CA LEU A 138 12.53 3.05 8.46
C LEU A 138 11.62 2.06 9.21
N MET A 139 12.02 0.79 9.31
CA MET A 139 11.23 -0.21 10.02
C MET A 139 11.11 0.13 11.50
N GLN A 140 12.20 0.50 12.18
CA GLN A 140 12.16 0.90 13.59
C GLN A 140 11.21 2.10 13.81
N ALA A 141 11.32 3.14 12.97
CA ALA A 141 10.42 4.29 13.04
C ALA A 141 8.95 3.94 12.77
N LEU A 142 8.68 2.96 11.89
CA LEU A 142 7.34 2.47 11.60
C LEU A 142 6.75 1.62 12.73
N LEU A 143 7.57 0.77 13.39
CA LEU A 143 7.13 -0.02 14.54
C LEU A 143 6.62 0.91 15.65
N GLU A 144 7.31 2.01 15.90
CA GLU A 144 6.91 3.02 16.87
C GLU A 144 5.68 3.80 16.41
N ALA A 145 5.68 4.31 15.17
CA ALA A 145 4.62 5.21 14.70
C ALA A 145 3.28 4.50 14.48
N GLN A 146 3.30 3.24 14.05
CA GLN A 146 2.10 2.46 13.72
C GLN A 146 1.85 1.33 14.73
N ALA A 147 2.42 1.43 15.93
CA ALA A 147 2.32 0.40 16.96
C ALA A 147 0.88 -0.09 17.24
N PRO A 148 -0.14 0.79 17.36
CA PRO A 148 -1.52 0.34 17.58
C PRO A 148 -2.03 -0.56 16.45
N TYR A 149 -1.85 -0.15 15.20
CA TYR A 149 -2.23 -0.94 14.02
C TYR A 149 -1.45 -2.24 13.89
N LEU A 150 -0.15 -2.22 14.16
CA LEU A 150 0.69 -3.41 14.03
C LEU A 150 0.34 -4.50 15.05
N ARG A 151 -0.21 -4.12 16.22
CA ARG A 151 -0.75 -5.05 17.22
C ARG A 151 -2.14 -5.55 16.85
N SER A 152 -3.07 -4.64 16.55
CA SER A 152 -4.48 -5.00 16.35
C SER A 152 -4.78 -5.56 14.95
N GLY A 153 -4.03 -5.11 13.94
CA GLY A 153 -4.37 -5.31 12.53
C GLY A 153 -5.57 -4.48 12.05
N GLU A 154 -6.17 -3.67 12.93
CA GLU A 154 -7.42 -2.96 12.69
C GLU A 154 -7.18 -1.62 11.95
N PRO A 155 -7.79 -1.39 10.79
CA PRO A 155 -7.56 -0.18 9.99
C PRO A 155 -7.78 1.15 10.73
N MET A 156 -8.67 1.18 11.74
CA MET A 156 -8.92 2.38 12.54
C MET A 156 -7.78 2.73 13.51
N SER A 157 -6.90 1.76 13.81
CA SER A 157 -5.71 1.97 14.64
C SER A 157 -4.54 2.58 13.86
N LEU A 158 -4.69 2.80 12.55
CA LEU A 158 -3.69 3.47 11.73
C LEU A 158 -3.59 4.96 12.06
N VAL A 159 -2.35 5.41 12.27
CA VAL A 159 -2.06 6.83 12.47
C VAL A 159 -1.74 7.47 11.12
N PRO A 160 -2.35 8.62 10.76
CA PRO A 160 -1.97 9.36 9.56
C PRO A 160 -0.47 9.67 9.54
N LEU A 161 0.23 9.20 8.51
CA LEU A 161 1.68 9.33 8.43
C LEU A 161 2.13 9.38 6.97
N THR A 162 2.60 10.55 6.54
CA THR A 162 3.13 10.72 5.20
C THR A 162 4.61 10.32 5.13
N GLN A 163 5.09 10.00 3.93
CA GLN A 163 6.51 9.73 3.70
C GLN A 163 7.40 10.96 3.94
N VAL A 164 6.85 12.18 3.80
CA VAL A 164 7.56 13.43 4.12
C VAL A 164 7.78 13.54 5.62
N GLN A 165 6.73 13.35 6.42
CA GLN A 165 6.84 13.33 7.89
C GLN A 165 7.81 12.23 8.37
N MET A 166 7.76 11.05 7.75
CA MET A 166 8.72 9.98 8.04
C MET A 166 10.15 10.38 7.67
N SER A 167 10.34 11.04 6.52
CA SER A 167 11.65 11.54 6.09
C SER A 167 12.24 12.54 7.09
N GLU A 168 11.42 13.46 7.61
CA GLU A 168 11.82 14.42 8.64
C GLU A 168 12.20 13.71 9.94
N ARG A 169 11.38 12.75 10.38
CA ARG A 169 11.67 11.93 11.57
C ARG A 169 13.00 11.17 11.44
N LEU A 170 13.25 10.55 10.29
CA LEU A 170 14.50 9.80 10.05
C LEU A 170 15.72 10.72 9.95
N ARG A 171 15.58 11.94 9.42
CA ARG A 171 16.68 12.93 9.38
C ARG A 171 17.03 13.46 10.77
N ALA A 172 16.06 13.51 11.68
CA ALA A 172 16.29 13.91 13.07
C ALA A 172 16.95 12.79 13.91
N GLN A 173 17.00 11.55 13.42
CA GLN A 173 17.64 10.45 14.15
C GLN A 173 19.18 10.57 14.11
N PRO A 174 19.85 10.52 15.27
CA PRO A 174 21.30 10.53 15.31
C PRO A 174 21.87 9.23 14.72
N GLY A 175 22.95 9.33 13.94
CA GLY A 175 23.71 8.17 13.46
C GLY A 175 23.22 7.53 12.15
N LEU A 176 22.15 8.03 11.53
CA LEU A 176 21.76 7.55 10.20
C LEU A 176 22.68 8.15 9.12
N SER A 177 23.69 7.36 8.73
CA SER A 177 24.66 7.72 7.67
C SER A 177 24.07 7.88 6.25
N VAL A 178 22.80 7.54 6.05
CA VAL A 178 22.13 7.56 4.74
C VAL A 178 21.08 8.66 4.72
N VAL A 179 21.12 9.52 3.71
CA VAL A 179 20.10 10.55 3.53
C VAL A 179 18.74 9.90 3.27
N ALA A 180 17.80 10.07 4.18
CA ALA A 180 16.46 9.53 4.12
C ALA A 180 15.46 10.57 3.58
N ASP A 181 15.51 10.89 2.29
CA ASP A 181 14.49 11.75 1.66
C ASP A 181 13.22 10.97 1.27
N ALA A 182 12.11 11.69 1.11
CA ALA A 182 10.81 11.10 0.76
C ALA A 182 10.85 10.31 -0.57
N GLY A 183 11.68 10.73 -1.54
CA GLY A 183 11.85 10.02 -2.81
C GLY A 183 12.53 8.67 -2.63
N ARG A 184 13.59 8.59 -1.82
CA ARG A 184 14.23 7.32 -1.46
C ARG A 184 13.32 6.40 -0.67
N ILE A 185 12.56 6.95 0.29
CA ILE A 185 11.57 6.18 1.05
C ILE A 185 10.50 5.61 0.11
N SER A 186 9.92 6.44 -0.76
CA SER A 186 8.92 6.04 -1.75
C SER A 186 9.39 4.87 -2.61
N ARG A 187 10.62 4.97 -3.15
CA ARG A 187 11.25 3.92 -3.95
C ARG A 187 11.48 2.63 -3.18
N LEU A 188 11.93 2.75 -1.94
CA LEU A 188 12.21 1.61 -1.07
C LEU A 188 10.93 0.84 -0.73
N VAL A 189 9.87 1.53 -0.27
CA VAL A 189 8.64 0.87 0.21
C VAL A 189 7.75 0.30 -0.90
N ARG A 190 8.02 0.66 -2.16
CA ARG A 190 7.15 0.37 -3.30
C ARG A 190 6.85 -1.12 -3.49
N GLU A 191 7.87 -1.96 -3.33
CA GLU A 191 7.85 -3.40 -3.61
C GLU A 191 8.02 -4.25 -2.35
N LEU A 192 8.05 -3.62 -1.16
CA LEU A 192 8.27 -4.32 0.10
C LEU A 192 6.95 -4.73 0.73
N THR A 193 6.95 -5.95 1.27
CA THR A 193 5.85 -6.51 2.08
C THR A 193 6.41 -7.00 3.41
N ILE A 194 5.57 -6.95 4.45
CA ILE A 194 5.89 -7.43 5.79
C ILE A 194 4.75 -8.34 6.28
N ARG A 195 5.08 -9.26 7.18
CA ARG A 195 4.09 -10.10 7.86
C ARG A 195 3.74 -9.49 9.23
N LEU A 196 2.45 -9.34 9.50
CA LEU A 196 1.93 -8.91 10.80
C LEU A 196 1.87 -10.09 11.78
N PRO A 197 1.70 -9.84 13.10
CA PRO A 197 1.58 -10.91 14.09
C PRO A 197 0.42 -11.89 13.82
N ASN A 198 -0.66 -11.43 13.20
CA ASN A 198 -1.79 -12.25 12.78
C ASN A 198 -1.55 -13.04 11.45
N ALA A 199 -0.28 -13.24 11.08
CA ALA A 199 0.18 -13.87 9.84
C ALA A 199 -0.25 -13.18 8.52
N LYS A 200 -1.01 -12.08 8.57
CA LYS A 200 -1.38 -11.32 7.38
C LYS A 200 -0.18 -10.63 6.78
N THR A 201 0.03 -10.82 5.48
CA THR A 201 1.05 -10.08 4.74
C THR A 201 0.46 -8.77 4.21
N ILE A 202 1.09 -7.65 4.54
CA ILE A 202 0.69 -6.33 4.05
C ILE A 202 1.84 -5.67 3.28
N PRO A 203 1.54 -4.80 2.31
CA PRO A 203 2.57 -4.01 1.67
C PRO A 203 3.00 -2.86 2.57
N LEU A 204 4.31 -2.59 2.60
CA LEU A 204 4.91 -1.59 3.49
C LEU A 204 4.38 -0.18 3.21
N ILE A 205 4.03 0.12 1.95
CA ILE A 205 3.37 1.38 1.57
C ILE A 205 2.04 1.62 2.30
N GLY A 206 1.36 0.55 2.74
CA GLY A 206 0.11 0.64 3.49
C GLY A 206 0.25 1.28 4.87
N LEU A 207 1.47 1.35 5.42
CA LEU A 207 1.78 2.01 6.69
C LEU A 207 2.00 3.53 6.57
N PHE A 208 1.73 4.10 5.39
CA PHE A 208 1.76 5.55 5.14
C PHE A 208 0.38 6.10 4.73
N PRO A 209 -0.66 5.93 5.57
CA PRO A 209 -2.00 6.37 5.22
C PRO A 209 -2.09 7.90 5.22
N ARG A 210 -2.81 8.45 4.24
CA ARG A 210 -3.18 9.87 4.24
C ARG A 210 -4.29 10.12 5.27
N PRO A 211 -4.40 11.33 5.85
CA PRO A 211 -5.47 11.66 6.80
C PRO A 211 -6.87 11.30 6.29
N ARG A 212 -7.18 11.65 5.03
CA ARG A 212 -8.46 11.31 4.40
C ARG A 212 -8.74 9.80 4.34
N GLN A 213 -7.72 8.95 4.17
CA GLN A 213 -7.92 7.49 4.16
C GLN A 213 -8.32 6.99 5.55
N VAL A 214 -7.69 7.53 6.60
CA VAL A 214 -8.03 7.21 7.99
C VAL A 214 -9.47 7.66 8.28
N HIS A 215 -9.85 8.88 7.88
CA HIS A 215 -11.22 9.37 8.05
C HIS A 215 -12.26 8.47 7.35
N CYS A 216 -11.95 7.92 6.17
CA CYS A 216 -12.82 6.96 5.51
C CYS A 216 -13.08 5.72 6.35
N TYR A 217 -12.09 5.19 7.08
CA TYR A 217 -12.28 4.03 7.96
C TYR A 217 -13.24 4.33 9.10
N PHE A 218 -13.10 5.50 9.72
CA PHE A 218 -13.96 5.92 10.82
C PHE A 218 -15.41 6.18 10.38
N VAL A 219 -15.61 6.87 9.26
CA VAL A 219 -16.96 7.10 8.71
C VAL A 219 -17.61 5.77 8.32
N ASP A 220 -16.89 4.87 7.64
CA ASP A 220 -17.39 3.54 7.29
C ASP A 220 -17.76 2.73 8.54
N TYR A 221 -16.94 2.80 9.60
CA TYR A 221 -17.20 2.11 10.85
C TYR A 221 -18.46 2.61 11.57
N VAL A 222 -18.62 3.92 11.74
CA VAL A 222 -19.81 4.50 12.40
C VAL A 222 -21.07 4.11 11.64
N ILE A 223 -21.05 4.17 10.30
CA ILE A 223 -22.20 3.80 9.47
C ILE A 223 -22.48 2.30 9.53
N LYS A 224 -21.47 1.45 9.70
CA LYS A 224 -21.70 0.01 9.92
C LYS A 224 -22.30 -0.27 11.30
N LYS A 225 -21.84 0.43 12.33
CA LYS A 225 -22.41 0.36 13.69
C LYS A 225 -23.82 0.93 13.80
N GLU A 226 -24.21 1.86 12.92
CA GLU A 226 -25.59 2.34 12.82
C GLU A 226 -26.60 1.18 12.77
N LYS A 227 -26.31 0.13 12.00
CA LYS A 227 -27.22 -1.03 11.90
C LYS A 227 -27.35 -1.79 13.22
N THR A 228 -26.25 -1.99 13.93
CA THR A 228 -26.27 -2.69 15.21
C THR A 228 -27.03 -1.86 16.24
N TRP A 229 -26.82 -0.54 16.26
CA TRP A 229 -27.56 0.36 17.13
C TRP A 229 -29.06 0.44 16.81
N ILE A 230 -29.44 0.37 15.54
CA ILE A 230 -30.86 0.26 15.16
C ILE A 230 -31.46 -1.07 15.63
N ALA A 231 -30.75 -2.18 15.44
CA ALA A 231 -31.21 -3.51 15.86
C ALA A 231 -31.32 -3.63 17.39
N GLU A 232 -30.43 -2.96 18.12
CA GLU A 232 -30.43 -2.88 19.59
C GLU A 232 -31.44 -1.86 20.14
N GLY A 233 -32.16 -1.13 19.26
CA GLY A 233 -33.13 -0.11 19.66
C GLY A 233 -32.53 1.20 20.20
N VAL A 234 -31.20 1.36 20.10
CA VAL A 234 -30.47 2.58 20.50
C VAL A 234 -30.76 3.73 19.53
N LEU A 235 -31.03 3.42 18.26
CA LEU A 235 -31.39 4.39 17.23
C LEU A 235 -32.73 4.05 16.58
N GLU A 236 -33.59 5.06 16.44
CA GLU A 236 -34.86 4.92 15.71
C GLU A 236 -34.69 4.84 14.18
N GLY A 237 -33.49 5.13 13.67
CA GLY A 237 -33.19 5.02 12.25
C GLY A 237 -31.79 5.50 11.87
N PRO A 238 -31.47 5.55 10.57
CA PRO A 238 -30.14 5.95 10.10
C PRO A 238 -29.73 7.36 10.52
N LEU A 239 -28.46 7.51 10.89
CA LEU A 239 -27.79 8.74 11.30
C LEU A 239 -27.65 9.73 10.12
N SER A 240 -27.87 11.00 10.40
CA SER A 240 -27.54 12.08 9.46
C SER A 240 -26.03 12.26 9.34
N ASP A 241 -25.57 12.92 8.26
CA ASP A 241 -24.15 13.27 8.10
C ASP A 241 -23.64 14.18 9.24
N GLU A 242 -24.52 14.99 9.85
CA GLU A 242 -24.21 15.81 11.02
C GLU A 242 -24.02 14.92 12.27
N ALA A 243 -24.95 14.00 12.53
CA ALA A 243 -24.87 13.10 13.68
C ALA A 243 -23.63 12.20 13.61
N ILE A 244 -23.24 11.76 12.40
CA ILE A 244 -21.98 11.02 12.19
C ILE A 244 -20.78 11.90 12.56
N ALA A 245 -20.76 13.17 12.15
CA ALA A 245 -19.68 14.10 12.50
C ALA A 245 -19.59 14.32 14.02
N GLU A 246 -20.73 14.47 14.70
CA GLU A 246 -20.81 14.61 16.16
C GLU A 246 -20.29 13.36 16.89
N ILE A 247 -20.69 12.17 16.46
CA ILE A 247 -20.19 10.89 17.02
C ILE A 247 -18.67 10.79 16.83
N LEU A 248 -18.17 11.12 15.63
CA LEU A 248 -16.74 11.08 15.33
C LEU A 248 -15.94 12.05 16.21
N ALA A 249 -16.46 13.25 16.46
CA ALA A 249 -15.85 14.22 17.36
C ALA A 249 -15.88 13.73 18.81
N ARG A 250 -17.04 13.25 19.30
CA ARG A 250 -17.25 12.86 20.69
C ARG A 250 -16.50 11.59 21.09
N GLU A 251 -16.53 10.57 20.25
CA GLU A 251 -16.02 9.23 20.60
C GLU A 251 -14.59 8.98 20.12
N TYR A 252 -14.17 9.66 19.04
CA TYR A 252 -12.86 9.42 18.40
C TYR A 252 -12.00 10.68 18.28
N GLY A 253 -12.47 11.85 18.74
CA GLY A 253 -11.74 13.12 18.65
C GLY A 253 -11.57 13.64 17.22
N LEU A 254 -12.35 13.14 16.25
CA LEU A 254 -12.24 13.47 14.83
C LEU A 254 -13.25 14.56 14.45
N HIS A 255 -12.79 15.81 14.45
CA HIS A 255 -13.60 16.96 14.05
C HIS A 255 -13.69 17.07 12.52
N LEU A 256 -14.75 16.50 11.95
CA LEU A 256 -15.08 16.61 10.54
C LEU A 256 -16.27 17.54 10.34
N LEU A 257 -16.24 18.33 9.27
CA LEU A 257 -17.42 19.08 8.84
C LEU A 257 -18.46 18.10 8.25
N ARG A 258 -19.74 18.38 8.41
CA ARG A 258 -20.84 17.63 7.76
C ARG A 258 -20.60 17.41 6.26
N ARG A 259 -20.16 18.46 5.54
CA ARG A 259 -19.85 18.36 4.10
C ARG A 259 -18.70 17.38 3.80
N THR A 260 -17.75 17.24 4.70
CA THR A 260 -16.64 16.28 4.57
C THR A 260 -17.14 14.86 4.81
N VAL A 261 -18.03 14.64 5.79
CA VAL A 261 -18.68 13.35 5.99
C VAL A 261 -19.50 12.97 4.77
N ALA A 262 -20.29 13.90 4.22
CA ALA A 262 -21.05 13.68 2.99
C ALA A 262 -20.13 13.30 1.80
N ASP A 263 -19.03 14.03 1.58
CA ASP A 263 -18.06 13.71 0.52
C ASP A 263 -17.41 12.33 0.72
N ILE A 264 -17.01 11.99 1.95
CA ILE A 264 -16.49 10.66 2.28
C ILE A 264 -17.55 9.59 2.02
N ARG A 265 -18.80 9.82 2.43
CA ARG A 265 -19.94 8.93 2.25
C ARG A 265 -20.21 8.69 0.76
N HIS A 266 -20.23 9.73 -0.07
CA HIS A 266 -20.35 9.61 -1.52
C HIS A 266 -19.17 8.85 -2.15
N HIS A 267 -17.95 9.14 -1.71
CA HIS A 267 -16.76 8.40 -2.12
C HIS A 267 -16.83 6.91 -1.72
N LEU A 268 -17.45 6.60 -0.57
CA LEU A 268 -17.76 5.24 -0.10
C LEU A 268 -19.06 4.67 -0.69
N ALA A 269 -19.74 5.42 -1.58
CA ALA A 269 -21.02 5.07 -2.22
C ALA A 269 -22.00 4.52 -1.19
N ILE A 270 -22.12 5.28 -0.12
CA ILE A 270 -23.10 5.05 0.91
C ILE A 270 -24.23 6.06 0.65
N PRO A 271 -25.49 5.62 0.53
CA PRO A 271 -26.62 6.53 0.36
C PRO A 271 -26.81 7.45 1.55
N ASP A 272 -27.52 8.58 1.37
CA ASP A 272 -27.93 9.45 2.48
C ASP A 272 -28.85 8.72 3.48
N CYS A 273 -29.08 9.33 4.65
CA CYS A 273 -29.86 8.72 5.73
C CYS A 273 -31.31 8.38 5.35
N ARG A 274 -31.95 9.16 4.45
CA ARG A 274 -33.33 8.92 4.02
C ARG A 274 -33.37 7.67 3.15
N ARG A 275 -32.46 7.53 2.20
CA ARG A 275 -32.39 6.33 1.35
C ARG A 275 -32.00 5.09 2.15
N ARG A 276 -31.07 5.21 3.11
CA ARG A 276 -30.71 4.10 4.02
C ARG A 276 -31.89 3.61 4.85
N ARG A 277 -32.90 4.45 5.11
CA ARG A 277 -34.11 4.09 5.86
C ARG A 277 -35.07 3.20 5.05
N HIS A 278 -35.07 3.31 3.72
CA HIS A 278 -36.15 2.75 2.88
C HIS A 278 -35.78 1.46 2.11
N ARG A 279 -34.54 0.94 2.16
CA ARG A 279 -34.10 -0.17 1.29
C ARG A 279 -33.08 -1.12 1.94
N MET A 280 -32.98 -2.34 1.38
CA MET A 280 -31.91 -3.30 1.69
C MET A 280 -30.56 -2.69 1.28
N ASN A 281 -29.69 -2.46 2.27
CA ASN A 281 -28.58 -1.53 2.12
C ASN A 281 -27.40 -2.17 1.35
N TYR A 282 -26.95 -1.55 0.26
CA TYR A 282 -25.71 -1.88 -0.46
C TYR A 282 -24.48 -2.04 0.47
N LEU A 283 -24.45 -1.33 1.60
CA LEU A 283 -23.44 -1.56 2.65
C LEU A 283 -23.39 -3.02 3.10
N THR A 284 -24.53 -3.67 3.35
CA THR A 284 -24.60 -5.08 3.77
C THR A 284 -24.00 -6.00 2.71
N ALA A 285 -24.35 -5.78 1.44
CA ALA A 285 -23.83 -6.58 0.32
C ALA A 285 -22.30 -6.44 0.16
N THR A 286 -21.73 -5.34 0.67
CA THR A 286 -20.29 -5.05 0.60
C THR A 286 -19.54 -5.35 1.90
N GLU A 287 -20.19 -5.99 2.86
CA GLU A 287 -19.51 -6.53 4.04
C GLU A 287 -18.48 -7.59 3.63
N GLY A 288 -17.31 -7.55 4.27
CA GLY A 288 -16.15 -8.40 3.92
C GLY A 288 -15.34 -7.94 2.70
N PHE A 289 -15.67 -6.80 2.07
CA PHE A 289 -14.80 -6.20 1.07
C PHE A 289 -13.53 -5.62 1.70
N SER A 290 -12.45 -5.64 0.92
CA SER A 290 -11.21 -4.94 1.25
C SER A 290 -11.46 -3.44 1.44
N PRO A 291 -10.55 -2.74 2.13
CA PRO A 291 -10.42 -1.29 1.99
C PRO A 291 -10.41 -0.85 0.53
N LEU A 292 -10.92 0.36 0.30
CA LEU A 292 -10.85 0.97 -1.02
C LEU A 292 -9.42 1.44 -1.30
N VAL A 293 -8.81 0.89 -2.34
CA VAL A 293 -7.40 1.14 -2.71
C VAL A 293 -7.30 1.73 -4.12
N PRO A 294 -6.28 2.56 -4.44
CA PRO A 294 -6.10 3.09 -5.79
C PRO A 294 -5.93 1.98 -6.82
N LEU A 295 -6.66 2.02 -7.93
CA LEU A 295 -6.50 1.05 -9.00
C LEU A 295 -5.28 1.45 -9.84
N THR A 296 -4.11 0.94 -9.46
CA THR A 296 -2.82 1.23 -10.11
C THR A 296 -2.04 -0.07 -10.33
N PRO A 297 -1.07 -0.10 -11.28
CA PRO A 297 -0.23 -1.27 -11.48
C PRO A 297 0.51 -1.72 -10.21
N GLN A 298 0.87 -0.78 -9.34
CA GLN A 298 1.50 -1.07 -8.07
C GLN A 298 0.51 -1.77 -7.13
N THR A 299 -0.67 -1.20 -6.91
CA THR A 299 -1.70 -1.77 -6.04
C THR A 299 -2.12 -3.17 -6.48
N LEU A 300 -2.22 -3.42 -7.80
CA LEU A 300 -2.53 -4.75 -8.31
C LEU A 300 -1.49 -5.80 -7.92
N ARG A 301 -0.22 -5.41 -7.87
CA ARG A 301 0.88 -6.31 -7.49
C ARG A 301 0.94 -6.52 -5.98
N THR A 302 0.65 -5.49 -5.20
CA THR A 302 0.94 -5.46 -3.77
C THR A 302 -0.26 -5.72 -2.86
N VAL A 303 -1.48 -5.43 -3.32
CA VAL A 303 -2.72 -5.53 -2.53
C VAL A 303 -3.68 -6.56 -3.10
N VAL A 304 -3.84 -6.62 -4.43
CA VAL A 304 -4.86 -7.47 -5.06
C VAL A 304 -4.35 -8.93 -5.19
N PRO A 305 -5.07 -9.92 -4.64
CA PRO A 305 -4.70 -11.32 -4.75
C PRO A 305 -5.03 -11.88 -6.14
N ALA A 306 -4.22 -12.85 -6.60
CA ALA A 306 -4.58 -13.67 -7.77
C ALA A 306 -5.47 -14.84 -7.30
N HIS A 307 -6.67 -14.51 -6.84
CA HIS A 307 -7.67 -15.46 -6.36
C HIS A 307 -9.03 -15.12 -6.97
N PRO A 308 -9.99 -16.05 -6.96
CA PRO A 308 -11.35 -15.76 -7.38
C PRO A 308 -12.04 -14.78 -6.43
N GLY A 309 -13.00 -14.02 -6.94
CA GLY A 309 -13.77 -13.10 -6.12
C GLY A 309 -14.58 -12.08 -6.90
N VAL A 310 -15.19 -11.16 -6.15
CA VAL A 310 -16.00 -10.04 -6.64
C VAL A 310 -15.28 -8.74 -6.33
N TYR A 311 -15.42 -7.76 -7.20
CA TYR A 311 -14.82 -6.44 -7.05
C TYR A 311 -15.77 -5.37 -7.56
N GLU A 312 -15.53 -4.16 -7.07
CA GLU A 312 -16.12 -2.96 -7.63
C GLU A 312 -15.03 -1.93 -7.89
N ILE A 313 -15.14 -1.27 -9.04
CA ILE A 313 -14.30 -0.14 -9.43
C ILE A 313 -15.11 1.12 -9.21
N ARG A 314 -14.44 2.10 -8.62
CA ARG A 314 -14.96 3.41 -8.36
C ARG A 314 -14.17 4.45 -9.12
N ALA A 315 -14.82 5.49 -9.58
CA ALA A 315 -14.17 6.70 -10.07
C ALA A 315 -14.59 7.88 -9.18
N ALA A 316 -13.79 8.94 -9.17
CA ALA A 316 -14.30 10.22 -8.68
C ALA A 316 -15.50 10.59 -9.55
N ALA A 317 -16.64 10.88 -8.93
CA ALA A 317 -17.75 11.47 -9.66
C ALA A 317 -17.19 12.72 -10.34
N ALA A 318 -17.27 12.80 -11.67
CA ALA A 318 -17.03 14.05 -12.36
C ALA A 318 -17.92 15.08 -11.65
N THR A 319 -17.31 16.08 -11.02
CA THR A 319 -18.03 17.27 -10.58
C THR A 319 -18.77 17.76 -11.81
N TYR A 320 -20.10 17.65 -11.79
CA TYR A 320 -20.97 18.12 -12.85
C TYR A 320 -20.81 19.63 -12.97
N THR A 321 -19.86 20.07 -13.77
CA THR A 321 -19.88 21.37 -14.43
C THR A 321 -20.39 21.14 -15.84
N GLU A 322 -21.50 21.83 -16.13
CA GLU A 322 -22.09 22.12 -17.44
C GLU A 322 -23.23 21.20 -17.94
N SER A 323 -24.44 21.65 -17.59
CA SER A 323 -25.56 21.94 -18.50
C SER A 323 -25.76 21.08 -19.75
N HIS A 324 -26.73 20.16 -19.66
CA HIS A 324 -27.66 19.89 -20.76
C HIS A 324 -29.09 20.14 -20.27
N PRO A 325 -29.84 21.06 -20.90
CA PRO A 325 -31.26 21.23 -20.62
C PRO A 325 -32.04 20.26 -21.49
N LEU A 326 -32.63 19.21 -20.91
CA LEU A 326 -33.89 18.60 -21.34
C LEU A 326 -34.25 17.41 -20.41
N GLU A 327 -35.54 17.35 -20.07
CA GLU A 327 -36.25 16.25 -19.40
C GLU A 327 -36.05 16.09 -17.87
N LYS A 328 -36.63 17.04 -17.14
CA LYS A 328 -37.20 16.78 -15.81
C LYS A 328 -38.40 15.83 -15.98
N ASN A 329 -38.22 14.52 -15.83
CA ASN A 329 -39.25 13.57 -15.35
C ASN A 329 -38.79 12.10 -15.19
N ALA A 330 -37.50 11.86 -14.92
CA ALA A 330 -37.05 10.63 -14.30
C ALA A 330 -36.09 10.98 -13.15
N LEU A 331 -36.22 10.29 -12.02
CA LEU A 331 -35.39 10.44 -10.83
C LEU A 331 -33.91 10.31 -11.23
N ALA A 332 -33.22 11.44 -11.47
CA ALA A 332 -31.83 11.40 -11.93
C ALA A 332 -30.99 10.64 -10.89
N PRO A 333 -30.25 9.58 -11.28
CA PRO A 333 -29.46 8.82 -10.33
C PRO A 333 -28.41 9.72 -9.69
N GLU A 334 -28.34 9.72 -8.36
CA GLU A 334 -27.30 10.48 -7.66
C GLU A 334 -25.91 10.00 -8.09
N PRO A 335 -24.93 10.91 -8.23
CA PRO A 335 -23.56 10.53 -8.55
C PRO A 335 -23.00 9.61 -7.46
N HIS A 336 -23.00 8.31 -7.72
CA HIS A 336 -22.34 7.31 -6.91
C HIS A 336 -20.95 7.01 -7.50
N GLY A 337 -19.96 6.86 -6.62
CA GLY A 337 -18.59 6.62 -7.06
C GLY A 337 -18.38 5.27 -7.76
N VAL A 338 -19.26 4.28 -7.56
CA VAL A 338 -19.15 2.96 -8.20
C VAL A 338 -19.50 3.07 -9.69
N VAL A 339 -18.52 2.78 -10.53
CA VAL A 339 -18.67 2.80 -11.98
C VAL A 339 -18.76 1.40 -12.57
N TYR A 340 -18.25 0.38 -11.88
CA TYR A 340 -18.29 -0.99 -12.36
C TYR A 340 -18.32 -2.00 -11.22
N ILE A 341 -19.13 -3.04 -11.34
CA ILE A 341 -19.14 -4.24 -10.49
C ILE A 341 -18.77 -5.42 -11.39
N GLY A 342 -17.87 -6.28 -10.92
CA GLY A 342 -17.41 -7.43 -11.67
C GLY A 342 -17.00 -8.59 -10.78
N SER A 343 -16.89 -9.78 -11.36
CA SER A 343 -16.21 -10.91 -10.74
C SER A 343 -15.18 -11.56 -11.65
N ALA A 344 -14.26 -12.32 -11.07
CA ALA A 344 -13.23 -13.03 -11.81
C ALA A 344 -12.74 -14.27 -11.06
N GLY A 345 -12.29 -15.28 -11.82
CA GLY A 345 -11.50 -16.39 -11.26
C GLY A 345 -10.07 -15.98 -10.86
N ASP A 346 -9.59 -14.84 -11.39
CA ASP A 346 -8.34 -14.20 -10.98
C ASP A 346 -8.57 -12.69 -10.97
N LEU A 347 -8.81 -12.15 -9.76
CA LEU A 347 -9.03 -10.72 -9.53
C LEU A 347 -7.86 -9.87 -10.06
N ARG A 348 -6.61 -10.28 -9.80
CA ARG A 348 -5.42 -9.53 -10.21
C ARG A 348 -5.32 -9.44 -11.72
N LYS A 349 -5.48 -10.57 -12.42
CA LYS A 349 -5.44 -10.61 -13.89
C LYS A 349 -6.54 -9.72 -14.47
N ARG A 350 -7.79 -9.89 -14.01
CA ARG A 350 -8.94 -9.17 -14.54
C ARG A 350 -8.84 -7.66 -14.32
N LEU A 351 -8.48 -7.22 -13.12
CA LEU A 351 -8.25 -5.81 -12.83
C LEU A 351 -7.06 -5.26 -13.62
N GLY A 352 -6.04 -6.09 -13.88
CA GLY A 352 -4.93 -5.77 -14.78
C GLY A 352 -5.36 -5.57 -16.23
N ASP A 353 -6.37 -6.30 -16.69
CA ASP A 353 -6.93 -6.13 -18.03
C ASP A 353 -7.76 -4.85 -18.13
N HIS A 354 -8.52 -4.49 -17.09
CA HIS A 354 -9.19 -3.19 -17.00
C HIS A 354 -8.17 -2.04 -17.04
N LEU A 355 -7.08 -2.13 -16.27
CA LEU A 355 -6.01 -1.13 -16.27
C LEU A 355 -5.32 -0.94 -17.62
N ARG A 356 -5.22 -2.00 -18.42
CA ARG A 356 -4.58 -1.96 -19.75
C ARG A 356 -5.52 -1.60 -20.88
N GLY A 357 -6.82 -1.43 -20.60
CA GLY A 357 -7.85 -1.23 -21.62
C GLY A 357 -8.26 -2.51 -22.35
N ASN A 358 -7.74 -3.67 -21.95
CA ASN A 358 -7.99 -4.97 -22.59
C ASN A 358 -9.31 -5.63 -22.16
N SER A 359 -10.15 -4.92 -21.40
CA SER A 359 -11.43 -5.43 -20.91
C SER A 359 -12.59 -5.29 -21.92
N GLY A 360 -12.34 -4.70 -23.09
CA GLY A 360 -13.37 -4.38 -24.08
C GLY A 360 -14.30 -3.23 -23.64
N ASN A 361 -14.08 -2.63 -22.46
CA ASN A 361 -14.90 -1.57 -21.89
C ASN A 361 -14.18 -0.21 -21.96
N ALA A 362 -14.32 0.47 -23.10
CA ALA A 362 -13.68 1.76 -23.35
C ALA A 362 -14.12 2.86 -22.34
N LEU A 363 -15.39 2.83 -21.91
CA LEU A 363 -15.90 3.79 -20.92
C LEU A 363 -15.23 3.60 -19.56
N LEU A 364 -15.15 2.34 -19.10
CA LEU A 364 -14.41 2.02 -17.87
C LEU A 364 -12.94 2.40 -17.97
N TYR A 365 -12.30 2.14 -19.11
CA TYR A 365 -10.91 2.51 -19.31
C TYR A 365 -10.68 4.02 -19.23
N ARG A 366 -11.60 4.85 -19.77
CA ARG A 366 -11.53 6.31 -19.62
C ARG A 366 -11.52 6.74 -18.16
N TYR A 367 -12.47 6.26 -17.35
CA TYR A 367 -12.50 6.56 -15.91
C TYR A 367 -11.25 6.10 -15.16
N ILE A 368 -10.61 5.03 -15.63
CA ILE A 368 -9.34 4.55 -15.09
C ILE A 368 -8.18 5.48 -15.45
N VAL A 369 -8.08 5.87 -16.72
CA VAL A 369 -6.99 6.72 -17.24
C VAL A 369 -7.08 8.15 -16.70
N GLU A 370 -8.28 8.65 -16.39
CA GLU A 370 -8.52 9.93 -15.72
C GLU A 370 -7.91 9.98 -14.28
N GLY A 371 -7.32 8.88 -13.80
CA GLY A 371 -6.35 8.89 -12.70
C GLY A 371 -6.95 8.84 -11.30
N ALA A 372 -8.27 8.74 -11.18
CA ALA A 372 -8.97 8.71 -9.89
C ALA A 372 -9.60 7.35 -9.55
N ALA A 373 -9.41 6.33 -10.40
CA ALA A 373 -10.04 5.04 -10.18
C ALA A 373 -9.51 4.32 -8.93
N ARG A 374 -10.43 3.76 -8.16
CA ARG A 374 -10.16 2.97 -6.95
C ARG A 374 -10.92 1.66 -7.03
N VAL A 375 -10.44 0.64 -6.32
CA VAL A 375 -11.03 -0.68 -6.30
C VAL A 375 -11.12 -1.19 -4.87
N ARG A 376 -12.19 -1.92 -4.57
CA ARG A 376 -12.25 -2.84 -3.43
C ARG A 376 -12.77 -4.18 -3.90
N PHE A 377 -12.39 -5.25 -3.21
CA PHE A 377 -12.70 -6.61 -3.62
C PHE A 377 -12.96 -7.51 -2.42
N ARG A 378 -13.69 -8.59 -2.64
CA ARG A 378 -13.91 -9.68 -1.70
C ARG A 378 -13.45 -10.97 -2.35
N VAL A 379 -12.51 -11.64 -1.69
CA VAL A 379 -12.00 -12.95 -2.13
C VAL A 379 -13.03 -14.01 -1.74
N LEU A 380 -13.35 -14.90 -2.69
CA LEU A 380 -14.30 -15.99 -2.50
C LEU A 380 -13.75 -17.22 -3.22
N SER A 381 -13.68 -18.35 -2.54
CA SER A 381 -13.18 -19.60 -3.14
C SER A 381 -14.14 -20.18 -4.17
N ASP A 382 -15.45 -19.99 -3.97
CA ASP A 382 -16.54 -20.45 -4.84
C ASP A 382 -17.71 -19.46 -4.83
N GLY A 383 -18.64 -19.59 -5.79
CA GLY A 383 -19.88 -18.82 -5.81
C GLY A 383 -19.75 -17.33 -6.12
N TRP A 384 -18.58 -16.85 -6.53
CA TRP A 384 -18.33 -15.42 -6.77
C TRP A 384 -19.24 -14.80 -7.84
N ARG A 385 -19.66 -15.56 -8.86
CA ARG A 385 -20.65 -15.09 -9.85
C ARG A 385 -22.03 -14.83 -9.25
N TRP A 386 -22.44 -15.66 -8.29
CA TRP A 386 -23.71 -15.45 -7.58
C TRP A 386 -23.62 -14.20 -6.70
N VAL A 387 -22.50 -14.02 -5.98
CA VAL A 387 -22.27 -12.82 -5.16
C VAL A 387 -22.20 -11.56 -6.02
N GLU A 388 -21.65 -11.62 -7.23
CA GLU A 388 -21.68 -10.50 -8.18
C GLU A 388 -23.11 -10.11 -8.57
N ARG A 389 -23.96 -11.10 -8.90
CA ARG A 389 -25.36 -10.87 -9.24
C ARG A 389 -26.14 -10.27 -8.08
N GLU A 390 -25.94 -10.80 -6.88
CA GLU A 390 -26.56 -10.27 -5.67
C GLU A 390 -26.10 -8.82 -5.43
N LEU A 391 -24.80 -8.57 -5.48
CA LEU A 391 -24.24 -7.23 -5.30
C LEU A 391 -24.76 -6.24 -6.33
N TYR A 392 -24.85 -6.65 -7.60
CA TYR A 392 -25.42 -5.85 -8.69
C TYR A 392 -26.92 -5.58 -8.48
N ARG A 393 -27.70 -6.59 -8.05
CA ARG A 393 -29.12 -6.42 -7.75
C ARG A 393 -29.32 -5.42 -6.61
N VAL A 394 -28.63 -5.61 -5.48
CA VAL A 394 -28.71 -4.71 -4.33
C VAL A 394 -28.23 -3.31 -4.69
N PHE A 395 -27.23 -3.18 -5.58
CA PHE A 395 -26.81 -1.88 -6.12
C PHE A 395 -27.95 -1.19 -6.87
N CYS A 396 -28.56 -1.87 -7.85
CA CYS A 396 -29.67 -1.32 -8.62
C CYS A 396 -30.87 -0.98 -7.73
N GLU A 397 -31.19 -1.85 -6.78
CA GLU A 397 -32.20 -1.59 -5.76
C GLU A 397 -31.83 -0.36 -4.93
N THR A 398 -30.58 -0.18 -4.53
CA THR A 398 -30.18 0.95 -3.67
C THR A 398 -30.14 2.29 -4.43
N PHE A 399 -29.55 2.31 -5.63
CA PHE A 399 -29.26 3.54 -6.37
C PHE A 399 -30.26 3.85 -7.48
N GLY A 400 -31.13 2.89 -7.84
CA GLY A 400 -32.17 3.04 -8.86
C GLY A 400 -31.66 2.89 -10.29
N ALA A 401 -30.37 2.63 -10.50
CA ALA A 401 -29.74 2.46 -11.80
C ALA A 401 -28.53 1.50 -11.67
N PRO A 402 -28.12 0.83 -12.77
CA PRO A 402 -26.90 0.03 -12.78
C PRO A 402 -25.64 0.90 -12.77
N PRO A 403 -24.47 0.36 -12.37
CA PRO A 403 -23.22 1.10 -12.47
C PRO A 403 -22.93 1.51 -13.92
N LEU A 404 -22.44 2.73 -14.12
CA LEU A 404 -22.30 3.38 -15.44
C LEU A 404 -21.57 2.53 -16.49
N CYS A 405 -20.58 1.74 -16.08
CA CYS A 405 -19.77 0.94 -16.99
C CYS A 405 -20.21 -0.53 -17.09
N ASN A 406 -21.23 -0.97 -16.35
CA ASN A 406 -21.78 -2.32 -16.51
C ASN A 406 -22.67 -2.36 -17.76
N ARG A 407 -22.11 -2.86 -18.88
CA ARG A 407 -22.82 -2.93 -20.18
C ARG A 407 -23.93 -3.98 -20.25
N MET A 408 -23.87 -4.99 -19.38
CA MET A 408 -24.87 -6.05 -19.26
C MET A 408 -25.06 -6.37 -17.79
N SER A 409 -26.27 -6.78 -17.41
CA SER A 409 -26.51 -7.39 -16.10
C SER A 409 -25.74 -8.72 -16.00
N PRO A 410 -25.05 -9.01 -14.89
CA PRO A 410 -24.29 -10.26 -14.69
C PRO A 410 -25.13 -11.55 -14.65
#